data_AF-A0A948CGY1-F1
#
_entry.id   AF-A0A948CGY1-F1
#
_cell.length_a   1.000
_cell.length_b   1.000
_cell.length_c   1.000
_cell.angle_alpha   90.00
_cell.angle_beta   90.00
_cell.angle_gamma   90.00
#
_symmetry.space_group_name_H-M   'P 1'
#
loop_
_entity.id
_entity.type
_entity.pdbx_description
1 polymer ?
#
loop_
_entity_poly.entity_id
_entity_poly.type
_entity_poly.pdbx_seq_one_letter_code
_entity_poly.pdbx_strand_id
1 'polypeptide(L)'
;MRSGVVGMALASALLLAACSDEAEPIPQTPLDEPLAAPVYDASLEPAEAAMALIPEAATVLVVMDFDELRLQLEQSGLTSESQAKARKKFWRTAERESVLFSPGLLRSEDKRLRKKYGFTQDDVSWEARFALPTSSLSTAGEGWVLKLRDDLDLAGVQRAVEAGEGPLAGAALDPSTFLVTRGSAADPGASWAADPERIALVGPAASATYVDTACVPYDVAFADGDEADLAPAPAGDLSDLDELGPFSVSYGTELVTVRLGLARNDVFDRARLPDVLPRTDPDFALGYLDPVADPGGGRIGYRLGDPDVAERLAQQRRLPFAVCGSGSS
;
A
#
# COMPACT_ATOMS: atom_id res chain seq x y z
N MET A 1 -9.74 -85.73 -41.58
CA MET A 1 -11.06 -86.05 -42.17
C MET A 1 -11.88 -86.84 -41.17
N ARG A 2 -13.01 -86.26 -40.73
CA ARG A 2 -14.17 -86.79 -39.95
C ARG A 2 -14.70 -85.61 -39.13
N SER A 3 -15.78 -84.96 -39.59
CA SER A 3 -17.15 -85.15 -39.09
C SER A 3 -17.23 -84.76 -37.60
N GLY A 4 -17.84 -83.64 -37.16
CA GLY A 4 -19.15 -83.12 -37.50
C GLY A 4 -20.12 -83.46 -36.35
N VAL A 5 -20.79 -82.47 -35.74
CA VAL A 5 -22.20 -82.46 -35.28
C VAL A 5 -22.50 -81.19 -34.47
N VAL A 6 -23.71 -80.69 -34.72
CA VAL A 6 -24.43 -79.50 -34.27
C VAL A 6 -25.00 -79.64 -32.85
N GLY A 7 -25.23 -78.53 -32.14
CA GLY A 7 -26.15 -78.42 -30.99
C GLY A 7 -25.76 -77.27 -30.04
N MET A 8 -26.20 -76.03 -30.25
CA MET A 8 -27.46 -75.42 -29.78
C MET A 8 -27.46 -75.03 -28.27
N ALA A 9 -27.52 -73.71 -28.07
CA ALA A 9 -28.26 -72.96 -27.05
C ALA A 9 -27.72 -72.74 -25.61
N LEU A 10 -27.67 -71.42 -25.32
CA LEU A 10 -28.03 -70.70 -24.09
C LEU A 10 -27.02 -70.54 -22.92
N ALA A 11 -27.02 -69.30 -22.40
CA ALA A 11 -26.51 -68.80 -21.13
C ALA A 11 -24.96 -68.78 -21.01
N SER A 12 -24.30 -67.63 -20.89
CA SER A 12 -24.49 -66.68 -19.79
C SER A 12 -23.81 -65.35 -20.12
N ALA A 13 -24.60 -64.30 -20.29
CA ALA A 13 -24.14 -62.93 -20.03
C ALA A 13 -24.43 -62.66 -18.55
N LEU A 14 -23.41 -62.53 -17.72
CA LEU A 14 -23.50 -61.93 -16.37
C LEU A 14 -22.10 -61.62 -15.84
N LEU A 15 -21.93 -60.33 -15.51
CA LEU A 15 -21.09 -59.79 -14.44
C LEU A 15 -19.58 -59.68 -14.66
N LEU A 16 -19.14 -58.60 -15.32
CA LEU A 16 -18.02 -57.78 -14.84
C LEU A 16 -18.30 -56.29 -15.13
N ALA A 17 -19.43 -55.78 -14.61
CA ALA A 17 -19.53 -54.36 -14.31
C ALA A 17 -18.94 -54.16 -12.91
N ALA A 18 -17.63 -53.95 -12.84
CA ALA A 18 -17.00 -53.43 -11.64
C ALA A 18 -17.34 -51.93 -11.58
N CYS A 19 -18.51 -51.61 -11.05
CA CYS A 19 -18.82 -50.27 -10.58
C CYS A 19 -17.81 -49.95 -9.47
N SER A 20 -16.90 -49.01 -9.75
CA SER A 20 -16.21 -48.30 -8.69
C SER A 20 -17.29 -47.58 -7.89
N ASP A 21 -17.50 -47.98 -6.64
CA ASP A 21 -18.18 -47.15 -5.65
C ASP A 21 -17.35 -45.87 -5.52
N GLU A 22 -17.75 -44.86 -6.28
CA GLU A 22 -17.28 -43.49 -6.11
C GLU A 22 -17.86 -43.05 -4.78
N ALA A 23 -17.04 -43.12 -3.73
CA ALA A 23 -17.42 -42.68 -2.41
C ALA A 23 -17.98 -41.27 -2.52
N GLU A 24 -19.23 -41.10 -2.09
CA GLU A 24 -19.93 -39.83 -2.12
C GLU A 24 -19.03 -38.77 -1.45
N PRO A 25 -18.67 -37.68 -2.16
CA PRO A 25 -17.78 -36.67 -1.60
C PRO A 25 -18.42 -36.14 -0.32
N ILE A 26 -17.78 -36.40 0.82
CA ILE A 26 -18.24 -35.90 2.12
C ILE A 26 -18.30 -34.38 1.99
N PRO A 27 -19.49 -33.75 2.15
CA PRO A 27 -19.60 -32.30 2.13
C PRO A 27 -18.72 -31.76 3.26
N GLN A 28 -17.60 -31.14 2.90
CA GLN A 28 -16.84 -30.36 3.86
C GLN A 28 -17.75 -29.19 4.21
N THR A 29 -18.32 -29.21 5.42
CA THR A 29 -18.90 -27.99 5.98
C THR A 29 -17.73 -27.03 6.12
N PRO A 30 -17.72 -25.88 5.41
CA PRO A 30 -16.70 -24.89 5.66
C PRO A 30 -16.72 -24.61 7.15
N LEU A 31 -15.59 -24.81 7.81
CA LEU A 31 -15.38 -24.23 9.12
C LEU A 31 -15.37 -22.72 8.85
N ASP A 32 -16.53 -22.08 8.99
CA ASP A 32 -16.63 -20.63 9.19
C ASP A 32 -16.07 -20.34 10.60
N GLU A 33 -14.81 -20.69 10.83
CA GLU A 33 -14.05 -20.13 11.94
C GLU A 33 -13.82 -18.67 11.56
N PRO A 34 -14.34 -17.72 12.36
CA PRO A 34 -14.07 -16.31 12.11
C PRO A 34 -12.55 -16.13 12.09
N LEU A 35 -12.03 -15.58 10.99
CA LEU A 35 -10.63 -15.21 10.90
C LEU A 35 -10.28 -14.40 12.14
N ALA A 36 -9.19 -14.79 12.81
CA ALA A 36 -8.71 -14.03 13.96
C ALA A 36 -8.54 -12.57 13.53
N ALA A 37 -9.02 -11.63 14.37
CA ALA A 37 -8.86 -10.22 14.09
C ALA A 37 -7.36 -9.94 13.86
N PRO A 38 -6.99 -9.19 12.81
CA PRO A 38 -5.59 -8.91 12.51
C PRO A 38 -4.98 -8.17 13.70
N VAL A 39 -3.75 -8.50 14.08
CA VAL A 39 -3.06 -7.84 15.20
C VAL A 39 -1.85 -7.10 14.62
N TYR A 40 -1.54 -5.94 15.18
CA TYR A 40 -0.32 -5.23 14.86
C TYR A 40 0.91 -6.12 15.12
N ASP A 41 1.76 -6.28 14.10
CA ASP A 41 2.99 -7.04 14.16
C ASP A 41 4.16 -6.15 13.73
N ALA A 42 5.03 -5.82 14.68
CA ALA A 42 6.20 -4.98 14.45
C ALA A 42 7.32 -5.68 13.64
N SER A 43 7.21 -6.98 13.38
CA SER A 43 8.17 -7.73 12.57
C SER A 43 7.90 -7.67 11.06
N LEU A 44 6.73 -7.16 10.67
CA LEU A 44 6.38 -6.91 9.27
C LEU A 44 6.99 -5.60 8.76
N GLU A 45 7.07 -5.46 7.44
CA GLU A 45 7.46 -4.21 6.80
C GLU A 45 6.51 -3.08 7.21
N PRO A 46 6.98 -1.82 7.41
CA PRO A 46 6.17 -0.76 7.99
C PRO A 46 4.82 -0.51 7.32
N ALA A 47 4.76 -0.57 5.99
CA ALA A 47 3.51 -0.38 5.25
C ALA A 47 2.50 -1.50 5.53
N GLU A 48 2.97 -2.73 5.72
CA GLU A 48 2.15 -3.89 6.06
C GLU A 48 1.72 -3.85 7.54
N ALA A 49 2.67 -3.58 8.46
CA ALA A 49 2.39 -3.42 9.88
C ALA A 49 1.38 -2.31 10.16
N ALA A 50 1.45 -1.19 9.44
CA ALA A 50 0.54 -0.07 9.58
C ALA A 50 -0.92 -0.44 9.26
N MET A 51 -1.17 -1.41 8.38
CA MET A 51 -2.53 -1.79 7.94
C MET A 51 -3.45 -2.17 9.11
N ALA A 52 -2.90 -2.80 10.16
CA ALA A 52 -3.65 -3.17 11.36
C ALA A 52 -4.09 -1.96 12.21
N LEU A 53 -3.52 -0.78 11.95
CA LEU A 53 -3.76 0.45 12.70
C LEU A 53 -4.59 1.47 11.91
N ILE A 54 -4.82 1.23 10.62
CA ILE A 54 -5.57 2.17 9.76
C ILE A 54 -7.06 1.83 9.85
N PRO A 55 -7.95 2.77 10.24
CA PRO A 55 -9.39 2.54 10.24
C PRO A 55 -9.90 2.16 8.86
N GLU A 56 -10.86 1.23 8.80
CA GLU A 56 -11.52 0.78 7.56
C GLU A 56 -11.97 1.95 6.66
N ALA A 57 -12.52 2.99 7.27
CA ALA A 57 -13.06 4.16 6.58
C ALA A 57 -12.00 5.06 5.94
N ALA A 58 -10.71 4.93 6.27
CA ALA A 58 -9.67 5.71 5.63
C ALA A 58 -9.66 5.46 4.12
N THR A 59 -9.24 6.45 3.32
CA THR A 59 -9.24 6.35 1.85
C THR A 59 -7.84 6.36 1.24
N VAL A 60 -6.89 6.98 1.93
CA VAL A 60 -5.49 7.08 1.49
C VAL A 60 -4.60 6.81 2.71
N LEU A 61 -3.55 6.06 2.49
CA LEU A 61 -2.47 5.81 3.45
C LEU A 61 -1.14 6.17 2.80
N VAL A 62 -0.30 6.84 3.58
CA VAL A 62 1.09 7.07 3.23
C VAL A 62 1.97 6.62 4.38
N VAL A 63 2.98 5.82 4.09
CA VAL A 63 3.96 5.36 5.06
C VAL A 63 5.35 5.83 4.63
N MET A 64 6.06 6.50 5.53
CA MET A 64 7.48 6.82 5.43
C MET A 64 8.25 5.86 6.35
N ASP A 65 9.13 5.04 5.77
CA ASP A 65 10.10 4.25 6.52
C ASP A 65 11.41 5.02 6.63
N PHE A 66 11.63 5.65 7.78
CA PHE A 66 12.83 6.43 8.02
C PHE A 66 14.06 5.56 8.28
N ASP A 67 13.90 4.31 8.74
CA ASP A 67 15.02 3.39 8.92
C ASP A 67 15.54 2.89 7.58
N GLU A 68 14.64 2.52 6.65
CA GLU A 68 15.00 2.21 5.27
C GLU A 68 15.57 3.44 4.55
N LEU A 69 14.99 4.63 4.71
CA LEU A 69 15.56 5.86 4.16
C LEU A 69 16.97 6.15 4.70
N ARG A 70 17.20 5.96 6.01
CA ARG A 70 18.52 6.09 6.61
C ARG A 70 19.48 5.04 6.04
N LEU A 71 19.03 3.81 5.84
CA LEU A 71 19.84 2.73 5.26
C LEU A 71 20.26 3.08 3.82
N GLN A 72 19.32 3.49 2.98
CA GLN A 72 19.55 3.90 1.59
C GLN A 72 20.55 5.06 1.47
N LEU A 73 20.52 5.99 2.43
CA LEU A 73 21.43 7.13 2.47
C LEU A 73 22.72 6.87 3.28
N GLU A 74 22.99 5.62 3.63
CA GLU A 74 24.18 5.17 4.39
C GLU A 74 24.32 5.86 5.78
N GLN A 75 23.19 6.10 6.45
CA GLN A 75 23.07 6.73 7.77
C GLN A 75 22.23 5.90 8.77
N SER A 76 22.23 4.56 8.67
CA SER A 76 21.37 3.66 9.48
C SER A 76 21.42 3.85 11.00
N GLY A 77 22.53 4.36 11.55
CA GLY A 77 22.67 4.66 12.98
C GLY A 77 22.24 6.07 13.40
N LEU A 78 21.61 6.85 12.51
CA LEU A 78 21.27 8.24 12.80
C LEU A 78 20.11 8.33 13.80
N THR A 79 20.37 9.06 14.88
CA THR A 79 19.44 9.25 16.00
C THR A 79 19.37 10.71 16.42
N SER A 80 18.49 11.05 17.36
CA SER A 80 18.53 12.38 17.96
C SER A 80 19.86 12.67 18.65
N GLU A 81 20.53 11.69 19.23
CA GLU A 81 21.84 11.85 19.90
C GLU A 81 23.00 12.10 18.95
N SER A 82 22.83 11.79 17.67
CA SER A 82 23.84 12.02 16.63
C SER A 82 24.23 13.51 16.52
N GLN A 83 25.38 13.82 15.95
CA GLN A 83 25.83 15.21 15.81
C GLN A 83 24.88 16.04 14.93
N ALA A 84 24.60 17.30 15.32
CA ALA A 84 23.67 18.18 14.59
C ALA A 84 24.02 18.36 13.10
N LYS A 85 25.31 18.36 12.76
CA LYS A 85 25.78 18.44 11.37
C LYS A 85 25.40 17.19 10.56
N ALA A 86 25.48 16.00 11.15
CA ALA A 86 25.11 14.75 10.49
C ALA A 86 23.60 14.72 10.19
N ARG A 87 22.78 15.05 11.19
CA ARG A 87 21.31 15.11 11.05
C ARG A 87 20.87 16.13 10.00
N LYS A 88 21.46 17.34 10.00
CA LYS A 88 21.21 18.35 8.97
C LYS A 88 21.64 17.88 7.57
N LYS A 89 22.76 17.14 7.46
CA LYS A 89 23.22 16.59 6.19
C LYS A 89 22.23 15.54 5.67
N PHE A 90 21.80 14.62 6.55
CA PHE A 90 20.81 13.58 6.23
C PHE A 90 19.53 14.19 5.66
N TRP A 91 18.88 15.08 6.39
CA TRP A 91 17.60 15.67 5.95
C TRP A 91 17.71 16.43 4.63
N ARG A 92 18.79 17.18 4.42
CA ARG A 92 19.04 17.86 3.14
C ARG A 92 19.31 16.88 1.99
N THR A 93 19.84 15.71 2.27
CA THR A 93 20.04 14.67 1.25
C THR A 93 18.73 13.96 0.96
N ALA A 94 17.98 13.55 1.98
CA ALA A 94 16.65 12.97 1.85
C ALA A 94 15.71 13.86 1.03
N GLU A 95 15.67 15.17 1.32
CA GLU A 95 14.87 16.17 0.60
C GLU A 95 15.26 16.37 -0.88
N ARG A 96 16.38 15.79 -1.34
CA ARG A 96 16.85 15.92 -2.73
C ARG A 96 16.80 14.60 -3.49
N GLU A 97 17.00 13.49 -2.79
CA GLU A 97 17.35 12.20 -3.40
C GLU A 97 16.28 11.12 -3.13
N SER A 98 15.19 11.45 -2.44
CA SER A 98 14.19 10.47 -2.03
C SER A 98 12.77 11.04 -2.09
N VAL A 99 11.79 10.17 -2.32
CA VAL A 99 10.37 10.53 -2.29
C VAL A 99 9.99 10.75 -0.82
N LEU A 100 9.61 11.98 -0.46
CA LEU A 100 9.25 12.35 0.92
C LEU A 100 7.84 12.92 0.98
N PHE A 101 6.85 12.07 1.28
CA PHE A 101 5.48 12.53 1.49
C PHE A 101 5.28 13.31 2.79
N SER A 102 6.16 13.09 3.76
CA SER A 102 6.22 13.87 4.99
C SER A 102 7.68 14.16 5.25
N PRO A 103 8.06 15.43 5.53
CA PRO A 103 9.38 15.71 6.04
C PRO A 103 9.57 15.10 7.43
N GLY A 104 8.50 14.66 8.11
CA GLY A 104 8.48 14.13 9.46
C GLY A 104 7.60 14.99 10.37
N LEU A 105 6.58 14.38 10.97
CA LEU A 105 5.55 15.05 11.78
C LEU A 105 6.13 15.91 12.90
N LEU A 106 7.23 15.47 13.52
CA LEU A 106 7.83 16.09 14.70
C LEU A 106 8.90 17.15 14.36
N ARG A 107 9.35 17.25 13.10
CA ARG A 107 10.52 18.09 12.73
C ARG A 107 10.36 19.55 13.08
N SER A 108 9.14 20.10 12.93
CA SER A 108 8.85 21.50 13.26
C SER A 108 9.07 21.81 14.75
N GLU A 109 8.92 20.80 15.62
CA GLU A 109 9.08 20.90 17.07
C GLU A 109 10.41 20.33 17.59
N ASP A 110 11.29 19.82 16.73
CA ASP A 110 12.55 19.14 17.09
C ASP A 110 13.36 19.87 18.16
N LYS A 111 13.51 21.19 18.04
CA LYS A 111 14.29 21.98 19.00
C LYS A 111 13.66 21.95 20.40
N ARG A 112 12.34 21.99 20.47
CA ARG A 112 11.57 21.98 21.72
C ARG A 112 11.56 20.57 22.31
N LEU A 113 11.19 19.58 21.50
CA LEU A 113 11.13 18.16 21.89
C LEU A 113 12.47 17.69 22.44
N ARG A 114 13.57 17.97 21.72
CA ARG A 114 14.92 17.66 22.18
C ARG A 114 15.26 18.29 23.53
N LYS A 115 15.01 19.59 23.68
CA LYS A 115 15.45 20.33 24.87
C LYS A 115 14.67 19.94 26.12
N LYS A 116 13.36 19.69 25.99
CA LYS A 116 12.46 19.46 27.14
C LYS A 116 12.19 17.98 27.39
N TYR A 117 12.22 17.16 26.35
CA TYR A 117 11.78 15.77 26.39
C TYR A 117 12.83 14.76 25.93
N GLY A 118 13.89 15.18 25.25
CA GLY A 118 15.03 14.31 24.93
C GLY A 118 14.89 13.45 23.67
N PHE A 119 13.85 13.65 22.86
CA PHE A 119 13.64 12.96 21.58
C PHE A 119 13.28 13.94 20.45
N THR A 120 13.35 13.49 19.19
CA THR A 120 13.02 14.26 17.97
C THR A 120 12.46 13.38 16.85
N GLN A 121 12.18 13.94 15.66
CA GLN A 121 11.88 13.12 14.46
C GLN A 121 12.96 12.07 14.18
N ASP A 122 14.23 12.36 14.51
CA ASP A 122 15.34 11.43 14.30
C ASP A 122 15.23 10.13 15.14
N ASP A 123 14.23 10.00 16.02
CA ASP A 123 13.92 8.80 16.81
C ASP A 123 12.68 8.03 16.33
N VAL A 124 12.06 8.50 15.25
CA VAL A 124 10.96 7.81 14.56
C VAL A 124 11.58 6.82 13.56
N SER A 125 11.22 5.55 13.69
CA SER A 125 11.57 4.46 12.76
C SER A 125 10.70 4.54 11.50
N TRP A 126 9.38 4.67 11.66
CA TRP A 126 8.47 4.92 10.55
C TRP A 126 7.27 5.77 10.96
N GLU A 127 6.67 6.45 9.98
CA GLU A 127 5.51 7.32 10.14
C GLU A 127 4.44 6.92 9.12
N ALA A 128 3.23 6.67 9.58
CA ALA A 128 2.05 6.50 8.72
C ALA A 128 1.11 7.68 8.88
N ARG A 129 0.52 8.15 7.77
CA ARG A 129 -0.48 9.22 7.71
C ARG A 129 -1.63 8.76 6.84
N PHE A 130 -2.86 9.05 7.26
CA PHE A 130 -4.03 8.59 6.52
C PHE A 130 -5.17 9.60 6.53
N ALA A 131 -5.89 9.64 5.42
CA ALA A 131 -7.04 10.52 5.23
C ALA A 131 -8.30 9.83 5.75
N LEU A 132 -9.02 10.49 6.66
CA LEU A 132 -10.33 10.05 7.15
C LEU A 132 -11.46 10.82 6.45
N PRO A 133 -12.59 10.17 6.10
CA PRO A 133 -13.73 10.84 5.48
C PRO A 133 -14.30 11.91 6.39
N THR A 134 -14.42 13.14 5.89
CA THR A 134 -15.10 14.23 6.61
C THR A 134 -16.61 13.96 6.67
N SER A 135 -17.21 14.01 7.86
CA SER A 135 -18.67 13.89 8.00
C SER A 135 -19.30 15.27 8.16
N SER A 136 -20.60 15.42 7.91
CA SER A 136 -21.32 16.70 8.11
C SER A 136 -21.33 17.19 9.57
N LEU A 137 -20.95 16.33 10.52
CA LEU A 137 -20.83 16.63 11.96
C LEU A 137 -19.37 16.63 12.44
N SER A 138 -18.40 16.26 11.59
CA SER A 138 -16.98 16.25 11.90
C SER A 138 -16.15 16.72 10.70
N THR A 139 -15.32 17.73 10.90
CA THR A 139 -14.18 17.96 10.01
C THR A 139 -13.19 16.81 10.23
N ALA A 140 -13.43 15.61 9.69
CA ALA A 140 -12.50 14.52 9.90
C ALA A 140 -11.12 14.93 9.40
N GLY A 141 -10.18 14.90 10.35
CA GLY A 141 -8.81 15.28 10.14
C GLY A 141 -8.00 14.12 9.60
N GLU A 142 -6.76 14.42 9.33
CA GLU A 142 -5.72 13.44 9.08
C GLU A 142 -5.42 12.65 10.38
N GLY A 143 -5.32 11.33 10.26
CA GLY A 143 -4.80 10.46 11.30
C GLY A 143 -3.35 10.10 11.04
N TRP A 144 -2.63 9.68 12.08
CA TRP A 144 -1.24 9.27 11.95
C TRP A 144 -0.80 8.27 13.01
N VAL A 145 0.28 7.56 12.70
CA VAL A 145 1.01 6.65 13.59
C VAL A 145 2.49 6.95 13.48
N LEU A 146 3.18 7.04 14.61
CA LEU A 146 4.64 7.07 14.70
C LEU A 146 5.09 5.81 15.40
N LYS A 147 5.96 5.02 14.76
CA LYS A 147 6.76 4.02 15.44
C LYS A 147 8.08 4.62 15.86
N LEU A 148 8.35 4.56 17.15
CA LEU A 148 9.62 4.99 17.72
C LEU A 148 10.61 3.83 17.72
N ARG A 149 11.90 4.15 17.72
CA ARG A 149 12.96 3.14 17.88
C ARG A 149 12.76 2.34 19.17
N ASP A 150 13.07 1.04 19.11
CA ASP A 150 12.83 0.09 20.21
C ASP A 150 13.70 0.33 21.45
N ASP A 151 14.77 1.11 21.31
CA ASP A 151 15.72 1.44 22.36
C ASP A 151 15.51 2.85 22.96
N LEU A 152 14.46 3.58 22.55
CA LEU A 152 14.17 4.92 23.06
C LEU A 152 13.64 4.88 24.50
N ASP A 153 14.15 5.77 25.36
CA ASP A 153 13.51 6.06 26.64
C ASP A 153 12.18 6.82 26.43
N LEU A 154 11.07 6.10 26.62
CA LEU A 154 9.72 6.62 26.42
C LEU A 154 9.26 7.59 27.51
N ALA A 155 9.99 7.77 28.62
CA ALA A 155 9.60 8.72 29.67
C ALA A 155 9.53 10.17 29.14
N GLY A 156 10.41 10.52 28.19
CA GLY A 156 10.38 11.78 27.48
C GLY A 156 9.13 11.94 26.62
N VAL A 157 8.83 10.89 25.84
CA VAL A 157 7.70 10.82 24.91
C VAL A 157 6.37 10.93 25.66
N GLN A 158 6.19 10.13 26.72
CA GLN A 158 4.99 10.14 27.53
C GLN A 158 4.67 11.54 28.07
N ARG A 159 5.67 12.24 28.63
CA ARG A 159 5.48 13.61 29.13
C ARG A 159 5.14 14.61 28.02
N ALA A 160 5.62 14.40 26.79
CA ALA A 160 5.30 15.27 25.66
C ALA A 160 3.86 15.07 25.18
N VAL A 161 3.41 13.81 25.13
CA VAL A 161 2.02 13.44 24.82
C VAL A 161 1.07 13.98 25.89
N GLU A 162 1.35 13.75 27.17
CA GLU A 162 0.55 14.27 28.30
C GLU A 162 0.48 15.80 28.33
N ALA A 163 1.56 16.48 27.92
CA ALA A 163 1.60 17.93 27.82
C ALA A 163 0.94 18.47 26.54
N GLY A 164 0.55 17.61 25.60
CA GLY A 164 -0.04 17.99 24.32
C GLY A 164 0.88 18.86 23.45
N GLU A 165 2.16 18.51 23.37
CA GLU A 165 3.15 19.32 22.66
C GLU A 165 2.99 19.20 21.13
N GLY A 166 2.64 20.31 20.49
CA GLY A 166 2.54 20.42 19.04
C GLY A 166 1.60 19.36 18.43
N PRO A 167 2.06 18.56 17.46
CA PRO A 167 1.22 17.55 16.81
C PRO A 167 0.79 16.41 17.75
N LEU A 168 1.46 16.22 18.89
CA LEU A 168 1.17 15.16 19.87
C LEU A 168 -0.08 15.45 20.72
N ALA A 169 -0.68 16.63 20.61
CA ALA A 169 -1.92 16.94 21.29
C ALA A 169 -3.04 15.95 20.93
N GLY A 170 -3.56 15.24 21.94
CA GLY A 170 -4.60 14.23 21.79
C GLY A 170 -4.13 12.90 21.21
N ALA A 171 -2.82 12.67 21.13
CA ALA A 171 -2.25 11.37 20.77
C ALA A 171 -2.28 10.39 21.95
N ALA A 172 -2.17 9.10 21.65
CA ALA A 172 -1.99 8.04 22.64
C ALA A 172 -0.60 7.40 22.45
N LEU A 173 0.07 7.08 23.56
CA LEU A 173 1.30 6.30 23.57
C LEU A 173 0.98 4.86 23.99
N ASP A 174 1.36 3.89 23.16
CA ASP A 174 1.45 2.49 23.54
C ASP A 174 2.92 2.13 23.81
N PRO A 175 3.34 2.00 25.08
CA PRO A 175 4.72 1.71 25.43
C PRO A 175 5.13 0.27 25.11
N SER A 176 4.19 -0.65 24.89
CA SER A 176 4.51 -2.04 24.59
C SER A 176 4.95 -2.25 23.14
N THR A 177 4.44 -1.41 22.24
CA THR A 177 4.71 -1.45 20.80
C THR A 177 5.55 -0.25 20.33
N PHE A 178 5.90 0.67 21.24
CA PHE A 178 6.61 1.93 20.95
C PHE A 178 5.88 2.80 19.91
N LEU A 179 4.55 2.73 19.92
CA LEU A 179 3.69 3.47 18.99
C LEU A 179 3.14 4.73 19.66
N VAL A 180 3.13 5.83 18.90
CA VAL A 180 2.33 7.00 19.23
C VAL A 180 1.30 7.18 18.12
N THR A 181 0.02 7.21 18.46
CA THR A 181 -1.06 7.21 17.47
C THR A 181 -2.04 8.34 17.69
N ARG A 182 -2.67 8.79 16.59
CA ARG A 182 -3.83 9.65 16.61
C ARG A 182 -4.79 9.24 15.50
N GLY A 183 -6.02 8.89 15.90
CA GLY A 183 -7.07 8.48 14.96
C GLY A 183 -6.90 7.06 14.39
N SER A 184 -6.03 6.23 14.98
CA SER A 184 -5.86 4.83 14.58
C SER A 184 -7.10 3.98 14.88
N ALA A 185 -7.22 2.83 14.21
CA ALA A 185 -8.27 1.85 14.46
C ALA A 185 -8.25 1.40 15.93
N ALA A 186 -9.42 1.44 16.58
CA ALA A 186 -9.58 0.94 17.95
C ALA A 186 -9.98 -0.54 17.98
N ASP A 187 -10.65 -1.01 16.92
CA ASP A 187 -11.02 -2.40 16.71
C ASP A 187 -10.18 -2.95 15.55
N PRO A 188 -9.30 -3.93 15.78
CA PRO A 188 -8.49 -4.50 14.71
C PRO A 188 -9.32 -5.19 13.62
N GLY A 189 -10.51 -5.70 13.94
CA GLY A 189 -11.44 -6.25 12.94
C GLY A 189 -12.05 -5.18 12.00
N ALA A 190 -11.95 -3.91 12.35
CA ALA A 190 -12.37 -2.75 11.54
C ALA A 190 -11.15 -1.94 11.05
N SER A 191 -10.07 -2.65 10.71
CA SER A 191 -8.84 -2.07 10.15
C SER A 191 -8.65 -2.50 8.69
N TRP A 192 -7.76 -1.81 7.98
CA TRP A 192 -7.38 -2.19 6.61
C TRP A 192 -6.77 -3.60 6.54
N ALA A 193 -6.18 -4.10 7.63
CA ALA A 193 -5.65 -5.47 7.69
C ALA A 193 -6.73 -6.56 7.75
N ALA A 194 -8.01 -6.21 7.91
CA ALA A 194 -9.09 -7.20 7.88
C ALA A 194 -9.37 -7.71 6.44
N ASP A 195 -8.84 -7.02 5.43
CA ASP A 195 -8.99 -7.33 4.00
C ASP A 195 -7.67 -7.91 3.43
N PRO A 196 -7.60 -9.23 3.16
CA PRO A 196 -6.40 -9.87 2.63
C PRO A 196 -5.97 -9.34 1.27
N GLU A 197 -6.91 -8.91 0.42
CA GLU A 197 -6.59 -8.36 -0.90
C GLU A 197 -5.87 -7.02 -0.76
N ARG A 198 -6.25 -6.22 0.24
CA ARG A 198 -5.59 -4.96 0.57
C ARG A 198 -4.18 -5.16 1.14
N ILE A 199 -3.99 -6.15 2.00
CA ILE A 199 -2.66 -6.51 2.52
C ILE A 199 -1.71 -6.90 1.37
N ALA A 200 -2.21 -7.64 0.37
CA ALA A 200 -1.39 -8.09 -0.76
C ALA A 200 -0.84 -6.94 -1.63
N LEU A 201 -1.34 -5.71 -1.45
CA LEU A 201 -0.84 -4.51 -2.12
C LEU A 201 0.43 -3.96 -1.47
N VAL A 202 0.81 -4.38 -0.26
CA VAL A 202 2.03 -3.91 0.42
C VAL A 202 2.99 -5.08 0.70
N GLY A 203 4.06 -4.84 1.47
CA GLY A 203 4.98 -5.89 1.93
C GLY A 203 6.41 -5.88 1.38
N PRO A 204 6.76 -5.20 0.27
CA PRO A 204 8.17 -4.96 -0.05
C PRO A 204 8.77 -3.83 0.79
N ALA A 205 10.05 -3.95 1.13
CA ALA A 205 10.82 -2.85 1.71
C ALA A 205 10.85 -1.65 0.75
N ALA A 206 10.52 -0.47 1.28
CA ALA A 206 10.49 0.79 0.56
C ALA A 206 10.62 1.96 1.56
N SER A 207 11.34 3.02 1.20
CA SER A 207 11.48 4.20 2.07
C SER A 207 10.20 5.02 2.12
N ALA A 208 9.33 4.89 1.12
CA ALA A 208 7.98 5.42 1.13
C ALA A 208 6.98 4.46 0.46
N THR A 209 5.74 4.43 0.95
CA THR A 209 4.63 3.71 0.31
C THR A 209 3.37 4.57 0.33
N TYR A 210 2.72 4.68 -0.82
CA TYR A 210 1.40 5.30 -1.00
C TYR A 210 0.36 4.21 -1.28
N VAL A 211 -0.81 4.30 -0.68
CA VAL A 211 -1.93 3.37 -0.92
C VAL A 211 -3.23 4.18 -1.04
N ASP A 212 -4.03 3.85 -2.03
CA ASP A 212 -5.36 4.44 -2.26
C ASP A 212 -6.39 3.31 -2.31
N THR A 213 -7.56 3.53 -1.72
CA THR A 213 -8.63 2.53 -1.70
C THR A 213 -9.43 2.45 -2.98
N ALA A 214 -9.24 3.38 -3.91
CA ALA A 214 -9.98 3.45 -5.16
C ALA A 214 -9.09 3.81 -6.34
N CYS A 215 -9.55 3.47 -7.55
CA CYS A 215 -8.99 4.05 -8.76
C CYS A 215 -9.09 5.59 -8.76
N VAL A 216 -8.34 6.18 -9.68
CA VAL A 216 -8.26 7.62 -9.87
C VAL A 216 -9.28 8.03 -10.96
N PRO A 217 -10.25 8.90 -10.64
CA PRO A 217 -11.13 9.46 -11.67
C PRO A 217 -10.32 10.21 -12.75
N TYR A 218 -10.77 10.15 -13.99
CA TYR A 218 -10.04 10.75 -15.13
C TYR A 218 -9.74 12.25 -14.91
N ASP A 219 -10.73 13.01 -14.45
CA ASP A 219 -10.64 14.45 -14.17
C ASP A 219 -9.73 14.80 -12.99
N VAL A 220 -9.45 13.83 -12.12
CA VAL A 220 -8.44 13.96 -11.06
C VAL A 220 -7.05 13.66 -11.60
N ALA A 221 -6.93 12.62 -12.44
CA ALA A 221 -5.66 12.20 -13.02
C ALA A 221 -5.09 13.25 -13.99
N PHE A 222 -5.97 13.87 -14.79
CA PHE A 222 -5.62 14.82 -15.83
C PHE A 222 -6.33 16.14 -15.56
N ALA A 223 -5.54 17.18 -15.30
CA ALA A 223 -6.07 18.51 -15.00
C ALA A 223 -6.67 19.21 -16.23
N ASP A 224 -6.25 18.80 -17.43
CA ASP A 224 -6.62 19.42 -18.70
C ASP A 224 -7.26 18.37 -19.63
N GLY A 225 -8.51 18.60 -20.01
CA GLY A 225 -9.24 17.81 -21.01
C GLY A 225 -10.40 17.00 -20.42
N ASP A 226 -11.53 16.98 -21.13
CA ASP A 226 -12.65 16.12 -20.78
C ASP A 226 -12.42 14.71 -21.38
N GLU A 227 -12.70 13.64 -20.61
CA GLU A 227 -12.60 12.26 -21.11
C GLU A 227 -13.39 12.07 -22.42
N ALA A 228 -14.53 12.76 -22.53
CA ALA A 228 -15.40 12.76 -23.70
C ALA A 228 -14.75 13.34 -24.98
N ASP A 229 -13.69 14.15 -24.84
CA ASP A 229 -12.96 14.78 -25.94
C ASP A 229 -11.77 13.94 -26.43
N LEU A 230 -11.51 12.77 -25.81
CA LEU A 230 -10.47 11.87 -26.26
C LEU A 230 -10.70 11.41 -27.70
N ALA A 231 -9.60 11.30 -28.45
CA ALA A 231 -9.63 10.66 -29.75
C ALA A 231 -10.10 9.18 -29.60
N PRO A 232 -10.69 8.57 -30.64
CA PRO A 232 -11.28 7.24 -30.54
C PRO A 232 -10.34 6.13 -30.03
N ALA A 233 -9.05 6.20 -30.36
CA ALA A 233 -8.08 5.20 -29.90
C ALA A 233 -7.79 5.32 -28.39
N PRO A 234 -7.34 6.47 -27.85
CA PRO A 234 -7.20 6.64 -26.40
C PRO A 234 -8.48 6.40 -25.58
N ALA A 235 -9.65 6.75 -26.13
CA ALA A 235 -10.94 6.43 -25.51
C ALA A 235 -11.18 4.91 -25.46
N GLY A 236 -10.83 4.20 -26.54
CA GLY A 236 -10.83 2.74 -26.59
C GLY A 236 -9.92 2.12 -25.52
N ASP A 237 -8.69 2.62 -25.42
CA ASP A 237 -7.69 2.14 -24.45
C ASP A 237 -8.19 2.28 -22.99
N LEU A 238 -8.94 3.34 -22.66
CA LEU A 238 -9.57 3.50 -21.34
C LEU A 238 -10.77 2.58 -21.12
N SER A 239 -11.58 2.36 -22.16
CA SER A 239 -12.77 1.52 -22.07
C SER A 239 -12.44 0.03 -21.96
N ASP A 240 -11.26 -0.37 -22.41
CA ASP A 240 -10.77 -1.76 -22.37
C ASP A 240 -10.08 -2.11 -21.03
N LEU A 241 -9.93 -1.16 -20.11
CA LEU A 241 -9.32 -1.41 -18.80
C LEU A 241 -10.24 -2.26 -17.90
N ASP A 242 -9.64 -3.22 -17.20
CA ASP A 242 -10.32 -3.95 -16.14
C ASP A 242 -10.62 -2.98 -14.96
N GLU A 243 -11.70 -3.24 -14.21
CA GLU A 243 -12.03 -2.46 -13.01
C GLU A 243 -10.84 -2.46 -12.02
N LEU A 244 -10.56 -1.30 -11.42
CA LEU A 244 -9.48 -1.14 -10.46
C LEU A 244 -10.04 -0.66 -9.12
N GLY A 245 -9.84 -1.47 -8.09
CA GLY A 245 -10.11 -1.13 -6.71
C GLY A 245 -8.89 -0.45 -6.06
N PRO A 246 -8.49 -0.89 -4.86
CA PRO A 246 -7.32 -0.35 -4.19
C PRO A 246 -6.01 -0.62 -4.95
N PHE A 247 -5.05 0.30 -4.84
CA PHE A 247 -3.71 0.14 -5.40
C PHE A 247 -2.65 0.73 -4.47
N SER A 248 -1.39 0.37 -4.70
CA SER A 248 -0.27 0.97 -3.99
C SER A 248 0.89 1.35 -4.90
N VAL A 249 1.75 2.23 -4.39
CA VAL A 249 3.01 2.64 -5.00
C VAL A 249 4.10 2.62 -3.93
N SER A 250 5.06 1.72 -4.06
CA SER A 250 6.23 1.62 -3.19
C SER A 250 7.44 2.28 -3.85
N TYR A 251 8.13 3.16 -3.13
CA TYR A 251 9.28 3.91 -3.61
C TYR A 251 10.56 3.42 -2.92
N GLY A 252 11.44 2.79 -3.70
CA GLY A 252 12.83 2.53 -3.31
C GLY A 252 13.78 3.61 -3.86
N THR A 253 15.08 3.35 -3.80
CA THR A 253 16.12 4.30 -4.25
C THR A 253 16.03 4.62 -5.74
N GLU A 254 15.88 3.60 -6.58
CA GLU A 254 15.86 3.75 -8.05
C GLU A 254 14.61 3.13 -8.70
N LEU A 255 13.85 2.35 -7.93
CA LEU A 255 12.71 1.59 -8.42
C LEU A 255 11.44 2.06 -7.71
N VAL A 256 10.42 2.36 -8.49
CA VAL A 256 9.05 2.54 -8.04
C VAL A 256 8.26 1.31 -8.47
N THR A 257 7.56 0.69 -7.52
CA THR A 257 6.74 -0.50 -7.79
C THR A 257 5.28 -0.18 -7.53
N VAL A 258 4.48 -0.19 -8.58
CA VAL A 258 3.02 -0.10 -8.52
C VAL A 258 2.44 -1.51 -8.36
N ARG A 259 1.47 -1.67 -7.48
CA ARG A 259 0.68 -2.90 -7.32
C ARG A 259 -0.79 -2.58 -7.51
N LEU A 260 -1.44 -3.32 -8.41
CA LEU A 260 -2.82 -3.09 -8.85
C LEU A 260 -3.78 -4.22 -8.45
N GLY A 261 -3.29 -5.23 -7.72
CA GLY A 261 -3.99 -6.49 -7.43
C GLY A 261 -3.49 -7.63 -8.32
N LEU A 262 -3.50 -8.87 -7.81
CA LEU A 262 -2.89 -10.03 -8.47
C LEU A 262 -3.57 -10.39 -9.80
N ALA A 263 -2.80 -11.02 -10.70
CA ALA A 263 -3.31 -11.65 -11.93
C ALA A 263 -4.17 -10.72 -12.82
N ARG A 264 -3.66 -9.53 -13.13
CA ARG A 264 -4.35 -8.55 -13.99
C ARG A 264 -3.89 -8.62 -15.44
N ASN A 265 -4.84 -8.61 -16.37
CA ASN A 265 -4.55 -8.68 -17.81
C ASN A 265 -4.23 -7.31 -18.40
N ASP A 266 -4.82 -6.25 -17.85
CA ASP A 266 -4.72 -4.86 -18.32
C ASP A 266 -3.44 -4.11 -17.88
N VAL A 267 -2.51 -4.77 -17.20
CA VAL A 267 -1.28 -4.12 -16.65
C VAL A 267 -0.40 -3.54 -17.77
N PHE A 268 -0.33 -4.21 -18.92
CA PHE A 268 0.41 -3.68 -20.07
C PHE A 268 -0.20 -2.41 -20.63
N ASP A 269 -1.53 -2.32 -20.63
CA ASP A 269 -2.25 -1.16 -21.15
C ASP A 269 -2.15 0.00 -20.15
N ARG A 270 -2.35 -0.27 -18.86
CA ARG A 270 -2.12 0.68 -17.77
C ARG A 270 -0.71 1.28 -17.77
N ALA A 271 0.30 0.47 -18.06
CA ALA A 271 1.69 0.93 -18.15
C ALA A 271 1.94 1.89 -19.33
N ARG A 272 1.14 1.79 -20.41
CA ARG A 272 1.23 2.61 -21.62
C ARG A 272 0.33 3.84 -21.60
N LEU A 273 -0.62 3.93 -20.67
CA LEU A 273 -1.53 5.09 -20.55
C LEU A 273 -0.81 6.44 -20.57
N PRO A 274 0.35 6.64 -19.90
CA PRO A 274 1.09 7.90 -20.00
C PRO A 274 1.54 8.28 -21.42
N ASP A 275 1.69 7.32 -22.34
CA ASP A 275 2.12 7.56 -23.73
C ASP A 275 0.96 7.90 -24.67
N VAL A 276 -0.27 7.50 -24.32
CA VAL A 276 -1.46 7.60 -25.18
C VAL A 276 -2.50 8.61 -24.68
N LEU A 277 -2.52 8.89 -23.38
CA LEU A 277 -3.40 9.88 -22.76
C LEU A 277 -2.75 11.28 -22.73
N PRO A 278 -3.54 12.34 -22.46
CA PRO A 278 -2.99 13.67 -22.22
C PRO A 278 -1.91 13.66 -21.14
N ARG A 279 -0.99 14.61 -21.23
CA ARG A 279 0.05 14.76 -20.21
C ARG A 279 -0.58 15.21 -18.90
N THR A 280 -0.08 14.64 -17.80
CA THR A 280 -0.34 15.19 -16.47
C THR A 280 0.44 16.51 -16.28
N ASP A 281 0.05 17.27 -15.27
CA ASP A 281 0.84 18.40 -14.76
C ASP A 281 1.20 18.10 -13.30
N PRO A 282 2.47 18.07 -12.85
CA PRO A 282 3.66 17.97 -13.68
C PRO A 282 3.61 16.74 -14.60
N ASP A 283 4.49 16.69 -15.61
CA ASP A 283 4.54 15.58 -16.57
C ASP A 283 4.93 14.26 -15.87
N PHE A 284 4.10 13.22 -16.03
CA PHE A 284 4.28 11.91 -15.39
C PHE A 284 5.65 11.30 -15.69
N ALA A 285 6.11 11.48 -16.92
CA ALA A 285 7.40 11.00 -17.41
C ALA A 285 8.61 11.71 -16.78
N LEU A 286 8.43 12.69 -15.90
CA LEU A 286 9.52 13.24 -15.09
C LEU A 286 9.74 12.46 -13.79
N GLY A 287 8.68 11.89 -13.21
CA GLY A 287 8.75 11.13 -11.95
C GLY A 287 8.87 9.63 -12.15
N TYR A 288 8.26 9.09 -13.21
CA TYR A 288 8.12 7.66 -13.45
C TYR A 288 8.64 7.32 -14.85
N LEU A 289 9.75 6.59 -14.91
CA LEU A 289 10.48 6.31 -16.15
C LEU A 289 10.42 4.82 -16.49
N ASP A 290 10.53 4.51 -17.78
CA ASP A 290 10.81 3.16 -18.30
C ASP A 290 9.92 2.05 -17.69
N PRO A 291 8.60 2.03 -17.95
CA PRO A 291 7.69 1.07 -17.36
C PRO A 291 8.02 -0.38 -17.74
N VAL A 292 7.89 -1.29 -16.76
CA VAL A 292 7.96 -2.74 -16.93
C VAL A 292 6.76 -3.38 -16.26
N ALA A 293 5.86 -3.94 -17.06
CA ALA A 293 4.64 -4.62 -16.58
C ALA A 293 4.89 -6.11 -16.27
N ASP A 294 4.32 -6.56 -15.15
CA ASP A 294 4.23 -7.96 -14.72
C ASP A 294 2.75 -8.30 -14.45
N PRO A 295 2.03 -8.86 -15.44
CA PRO A 295 0.61 -9.24 -15.31
C PRO A 295 0.35 -10.28 -14.21
N GLY A 296 1.26 -11.24 -14.04
CA GLY A 296 1.08 -12.34 -13.07
C GLY A 296 1.07 -11.81 -11.63
N GLY A 297 1.98 -10.89 -11.33
CA GLY A 297 1.99 -10.19 -10.05
C GLY A 297 1.04 -9.00 -9.97
N GLY A 298 0.48 -8.53 -11.08
CA GLY A 298 -0.33 -7.32 -11.13
C GLY A 298 0.46 -6.04 -10.85
N ARG A 299 1.69 -5.97 -11.37
CA ARG A 299 2.67 -4.94 -11.00
C ARG A 299 3.18 -4.16 -12.19
N ILE A 300 3.53 -2.90 -11.95
CA ILE A 300 4.32 -2.10 -12.88
C ILE A 300 5.54 -1.57 -12.14
N GLY A 301 6.73 -1.91 -12.64
CA GLY A 301 7.97 -1.29 -12.20
C GLY A 301 8.27 -0.06 -13.04
N TYR A 302 8.67 1.03 -12.40
CA TYR A 302 9.22 2.21 -13.05
C TYR A 302 10.59 2.51 -12.46
N ARG A 303 11.51 3.02 -13.26
CA ARG A 303 12.69 3.69 -12.73
C ARG A 303 12.27 5.05 -12.16
N LEU A 304 12.71 5.36 -10.95
CA LEU A 304 12.46 6.66 -10.32
C LEU A 304 13.19 7.76 -11.10
N GLY A 305 12.45 8.79 -11.48
CA GLY A 305 12.97 10.02 -12.07
C GLY A 305 13.27 11.08 -11.01
N ASP A 306 12.56 12.19 -11.09
CA ASP A 306 12.58 13.25 -10.07
C ASP A 306 11.69 12.86 -8.86
N PRO A 307 12.27 12.70 -7.66
CA PRO A 307 11.51 12.28 -6.47
C PRO A 307 10.41 13.26 -6.04
N ASP A 308 10.65 14.58 -6.19
CA ASP A 308 9.67 15.61 -5.84
C ASP A 308 8.50 15.60 -6.84
N VAL A 309 8.77 15.30 -8.12
CA VAL A 309 7.70 15.11 -9.10
C VAL A 309 6.89 13.86 -8.80
N ALA A 310 7.55 12.73 -8.51
CA ALA A 310 6.88 11.47 -8.20
C ALA A 310 5.96 11.58 -6.97
N GLU A 311 6.46 12.24 -5.91
CA GLU A 311 5.71 12.56 -4.69
C GLU A 311 4.45 13.38 -4.98
N ARG A 312 4.60 14.52 -5.68
CA ARG A 312 3.48 15.40 -6.00
C ARG A 312 2.42 14.70 -6.85
N LEU A 313 2.83 13.91 -7.84
CA LEU A 313 1.92 13.15 -8.69
C LEU A 313 1.07 12.19 -7.86
N ALA A 314 1.68 11.48 -6.91
CA ALA A 314 0.92 10.57 -6.04
C ALA A 314 0.01 11.33 -5.06
N GLN A 315 0.49 12.38 -4.40
CA GLN A 315 -0.35 13.18 -3.48
C GLN A 315 -1.55 13.84 -4.17
N GLN A 316 -1.36 14.28 -5.42
CA GLN A 316 -2.41 14.90 -6.21
C GLN A 316 -3.26 13.87 -6.96
N ARG A 317 -2.98 12.58 -6.79
CA ARG A 317 -3.64 11.47 -7.49
C ARG A 317 -3.55 11.64 -9.02
N ARG A 318 -2.46 12.19 -9.53
CA ARG A 318 -2.17 12.35 -10.97
C ARG A 318 -1.39 11.14 -11.49
N LEU A 319 -2.01 9.96 -11.41
CA LEU A 319 -1.39 8.67 -11.69
C LEU A 319 -2.13 7.95 -12.84
N PRO A 320 -1.72 8.12 -14.11
CA PRO A 320 -2.42 7.55 -15.27
C PRO A 320 -2.66 6.04 -15.18
N PHE A 321 -1.69 5.28 -14.68
CA PHE A 321 -1.82 3.81 -14.54
C PHE A 321 -2.96 3.38 -13.60
N ALA A 322 -3.41 4.27 -12.71
CA ALA A 322 -4.44 4.01 -11.71
C ALA A 322 -5.80 4.57 -12.12
N VAL A 323 -5.96 5.07 -13.34
CA VAL A 323 -7.21 5.65 -13.81
C VAL A 323 -8.32 4.60 -13.84
N CYS A 324 -9.54 5.02 -13.47
CA CYS A 324 -10.73 4.20 -13.55
C CYS A 324 -11.07 3.87 -15.01
N GLY A 325 -11.56 2.65 -15.28
CA GLY A 325 -12.09 2.31 -16.61
C GLY A 325 -13.39 3.07 -16.91
N SER A 326 -13.67 3.35 -18.18
CA SER A 326 -14.88 4.11 -18.55
C SER A 326 -16.16 3.42 -18.06
N GLY A 327 -16.99 4.13 -17.29
CA GLY A 327 -18.27 3.63 -16.75
C GLY A 327 -18.26 3.10 -15.31
N SER A 328 -17.14 3.23 -14.59
CA SER A 328 -16.98 2.82 -13.19
C SER A 328 -17.06 3.97 -12.16
N SER A 329 -17.76 5.07 -12.50
CA SER A 329 -17.96 6.24 -11.63
C SER A 329 -19.21 6.17 -10.75
#